data_AF-A0A2E6AT34-F1
#
_entry.id   AF-A0A2E6AT34-F1
#
_cell.length_a   1.000
_cell.length_b   1.000
_cell.length_c   1.000
_cell.angle_alpha   90.00
_cell.angle_beta   90.00
_cell.angle_gamma   90.00
#
_symmetry.space_group_name_H-M   'P 1'
#
loop_
_entity.id
_entity.type
_entity.pdbx_description
1 polymer ?
#
loop_
_entity_poly.entity_id
_entity_poly.type
_entity_poly.pdbx_seq_one_letter_code
_entity_poly.pdbx_strand_id
1 'polypeptide(L)'
;MHDSMIELNRLRWRTRIYSPFIIAGIICVALAIVLGLGKDDPLAFGTHIYVLISGVSFVLLGMMLYQNEEVFAQKYDMTHILDVDDKEERYNAYLEHLSDWIANDIEEINPVRTRGSDPLGPDWGKTDFKLGHEPVRRDAVVEGEKYSGMEDDLTQGEKMVAAANQKYATMAQKRWEIAESNDPDLIEYGVDRLGDLVKTDYFEKNAEEGVFDKVANPNSETQ
;
A
#
# COMPACT_ATOMS: atom_id res chain seq x y z
N MET A 1 8.48 7.17 -9.83
CA MET A 1 7.94 5.86 -10.29
C MET A 1 6.57 5.99 -10.96
N HIS A 2 5.61 6.71 -10.39
CA HIS A 2 4.33 7.02 -11.09
C HIS A 2 4.56 7.75 -12.45
N ASP A 3 5.66 8.50 -12.55
CA ASP A 3 6.04 9.23 -13.76
C ASP A 3 6.30 8.32 -14.98
N SER A 4 6.79 7.09 -14.82
CA SER A 4 7.06 6.20 -15.97
C SER A 4 5.78 5.73 -16.64
N MET A 5 4.75 5.37 -15.85
CA MET A 5 3.43 5.03 -16.37
C MET A 5 2.73 6.24 -17.02
N ILE A 6 2.88 7.44 -16.44
CA ILE A 6 2.33 8.67 -17.02
C ILE A 6 3.04 8.99 -18.34
N GLU A 7 4.37 8.82 -18.40
CA GLU A 7 5.17 9.09 -19.60
C GLU A 7 4.87 8.08 -20.72
N LEU A 8 4.67 6.80 -20.39
CA LEU A 8 4.23 5.77 -21.35
C LEU A 8 2.82 6.07 -21.92
N ASN A 9 1.88 6.46 -21.07
CA ASN A 9 0.54 6.88 -21.50
C ASN A 9 0.59 8.13 -22.40
N ARG A 10 1.44 9.10 -22.04
CA ARG A 10 1.66 10.32 -22.82
C ARG A 10 2.29 10.00 -24.18
N LEU A 11 3.26 9.08 -24.21
CA LEU A 11 3.86 8.58 -25.44
C LEU A 11 2.77 8.02 -26.35
N ARG A 12 1.99 7.02 -25.90
CA ARG A 12 0.91 6.40 -26.69
C ARG A 12 -0.07 7.42 -27.25
N TRP A 13 -0.52 8.35 -26.41
CA TRP A 13 -1.46 9.39 -26.81
C TRP A 13 -0.86 10.30 -27.90
N ARG A 14 0.39 10.72 -27.73
CA ARG A 14 1.12 11.52 -28.73
C ARG A 14 1.35 10.77 -30.03
N THR A 15 1.74 9.49 -29.98
CA THR A 15 1.94 8.66 -31.18
C THR A 15 0.64 8.49 -31.97
N ARG A 16 -0.52 8.49 -31.30
CA ARG A 16 -1.81 8.41 -31.98
C ARG A 16 -2.22 9.73 -32.63
N ILE A 17 -1.83 10.85 -32.04
CA ILE A 17 -2.27 12.19 -32.45
C ILE A 17 -1.33 12.85 -33.44
N TYR A 18 -0.01 12.65 -33.38
CA TYR A 18 0.89 13.36 -34.29
C TYR A 18 0.62 13.03 -35.77
N SER A 19 0.33 11.76 -36.09
CA SER A 19 0.11 11.28 -37.45
C SER A 19 -1.02 12.02 -38.19
N PRO A 20 -2.26 12.08 -37.65
CA PRO A 20 -3.34 12.81 -38.31
C PRO A 20 -3.05 14.32 -38.43
N PHE A 21 -2.37 14.93 -37.46
CA PHE A 21 -2.02 16.36 -37.50
C PHE A 21 -1.02 16.68 -38.61
N ILE A 22 0.00 15.84 -38.80
CA ILE A 22 0.97 16.01 -39.90
C ILE A 22 0.28 15.78 -41.25
N ILE A 23 -0.52 14.72 -41.38
CA ILE A 23 -1.22 14.40 -42.64
C ILE A 23 -2.18 15.54 -43.02
N ALA A 24 -3.02 15.98 -42.09
CA ALA A 24 -3.95 17.09 -42.32
C ALA A 24 -3.21 18.39 -42.65
N GLY A 25 -2.11 18.68 -41.95
CA GLY A 25 -1.28 19.85 -42.21
C GLY A 25 -0.70 19.85 -43.63
N ILE A 26 -0.13 18.73 -44.08
CA ILE A 26 0.41 18.58 -45.45
C ILE A 26 -0.70 18.78 -46.50
N ILE A 27 -1.87 18.18 -46.29
CA ILE A 27 -3.03 18.33 -47.19
C ILE A 27 -3.47 19.79 -47.27
N CYS A 28 -3.58 20.48 -46.13
CA CYS A 28 -3.93 21.90 -46.09
C CYS A 28 -2.92 22.78 -46.81
N VAL A 29 -1.61 22.52 -46.63
CA VAL A 29 -0.55 23.25 -47.34
C VAL A 29 -0.66 23.02 -48.86
N ALA A 30 -0.86 21.78 -49.30
CA ALA A 30 -1.03 21.47 -50.72
C ALA A 30 -2.27 22.17 -51.31
N LEU A 31 -3.40 22.13 -50.60
CA LEU A 31 -4.63 22.84 -51.00
C LEU A 31 -4.43 24.35 -51.07
N ALA A 32 -3.70 24.93 -50.12
CA ALA A 32 -3.41 26.36 -50.13
C ALA A 32 -2.59 26.78 -51.35
N ILE A 33 -1.61 25.96 -51.76
CA ILE A 33 -0.79 26.21 -52.95
C ILE A 33 -1.67 26.16 -54.21
N VAL A 34 -2.53 25.15 -54.34
CA VAL A 34 -3.45 25.01 -55.49
C VAL A 34 -4.40 26.20 -55.58
N LEU A 35 -4.98 26.64 -54.46
CA LEU A 35 -5.86 27.80 -54.40
C LEU A 35 -5.11 29.12 -54.70
N GLY A 36 -3.85 29.22 -54.28
CA GLY A 36 -3.00 30.38 -54.55
C GLY A 36 -2.63 30.52 -56.04
N LEU A 37 -2.40 29.41 -56.73
CA LEU A 37 -2.12 29.39 -58.18
C LEU A 37 -3.31 29.85 -59.03
N GLY A 38 -4.53 29.76 -58.51
CA GLY A 38 -5.75 30.21 -59.19
C GLY A 38 -6.06 31.71 -59.06
N LYS A 39 -5.19 32.50 -58.40
CA LYS A 39 -5.37 33.94 -58.21
C LYS A 39 -4.40 34.74 -59.07
N ASP A 40 -4.87 35.90 -59.56
CA ASP A 40 -4.06 36.85 -60.32
C ASP A 40 -2.89 37.41 -59.49
N ASP A 41 -3.10 37.61 -58.18
CA ASP A 41 -2.05 37.93 -57.21
C ASP A 41 -2.04 36.88 -56.08
N PRO A 42 -1.02 36.00 -56.03
CA PRO A 42 -0.91 34.96 -55.00
C PRO A 42 -0.56 35.52 -53.62
N LEU A 43 -0.07 36.76 -53.51
CA LEU A 43 0.29 37.39 -52.24
C LEU A 43 -0.84 38.21 -51.62
N ALA A 44 -1.95 38.41 -52.35
CA ALA A 44 -3.11 39.11 -51.84
C ALA A 44 -3.72 38.38 -50.63
N PHE A 45 -4.06 39.13 -49.58
CA PHE A 45 -4.75 38.56 -48.40
C PHE A 45 -6.08 37.93 -48.80
N GLY A 46 -6.20 36.62 -48.57
CA GLY A 46 -7.40 35.86 -48.89
C GLY A 46 -7.41 34.46 -48.31
N THR A 47 -8.41 33.67 -48.69
CA THR A 47 -8.66 32.33 -48.15
C THR A 47 -7.46 31.39 -48.26
N HIS A 48 -6.70 31.44 -49.35
CA HIS A 48 -5.51 30.60 -49.56
C HIS A 48 -4.40 30.87 -48.54
N ILE A 49 -4.21 32.13 -48.11
CA ILE A 49 -3.22 32.48 -47.07
C ILE A 49 -3.66 31.96 -45.70
N TYR A 50 -4.96 32.06 -45.35
CA TYR A 50 -5.46 31.51 -44.09
C TYR A 50 -5.30 29.99 -44.01
N VAL A 51 -5.57 29.28 -45.11
CA VAL A 51 -5.38 27.82 -45.22
C VAL A 51 -3.89 27.44 -45.18
N LEU A 52 -3.02 28.27 -45.75
CA LEU A 52 -1.58 28.08 -45.67
C LEU A 52 -1.06 28.20 -44.22
N ILE A 53 -1.48 29.26 -43.52
CA ILE A 53 -1.08 29.49 -42.12
C ILE A 53 -1.61 28.37 -41.22
N SER A 54 -2.85 27.91 -41.41
CA SER A 54 -3.41 26.80 -40.62
C SER A 54 -2.68 25.49 -40.91
N GLY A 55 -2.36 25.20 -42.18
CA GLY A 55 -1.59 24.02 -42.57
C GLY A 55 -0.19 24.01 -41.95
N VAL A 56 0.53 25.13 -42.02
CA VAL A 56 1.85 25.28 -41.38
C VAL A 56 1.75 25.13 -39.86
N SER A 57 0.73 25.72 -39.23
CA SER A 57 0.49 25.57 -37.79
C SER A 57 0.26 24.12 -37.40
N PHE A 58 -0.53 23.36 -38.18
CA PHE A 58 -0.74 21.93 -37.93
C PHE A 58 0.52 21.09 -38.11
N VAL A 59 1.36 21.40 -39.11
CA VAL A 59 2.67 20.73 -39.27
C VAL A 59 3.60 21.03 -38.09
N LEU A 60 3.68 22.28 -37.65
CA LEU A 60 4.48 22.68 -36.48
C LEU A 60 3.99 21.98 -35.21
N LEU A 61 2.67 21.92 -35.01
CA LEU A 61 2.08 21.24 -33.85
C LEU A 61 2.30 19.72 -33.93
N GLY A 62 2.24 19.13 -35.11
CA GLY A 62 2.60 17.73 -35.35
C GLY A 62 4.06 17.43 -35.00
N MET A 63 5.00 18.29 -35.40
CA MET A 63 6.42 18.17 -35.03
C MET A 63 6.66 18.34 -33.53
N MET A 64 5.91 19.21 -32.86
CA MET A 64 5.99 19.39 -31.40
C MET A 64 5.46 18.16 -30.63
N LEU A 65 4.47 17.46 -31.20
CA LEU A 65 3.90 16.24 -30.61
C LEU A 65 4.72 14.99 -30.91
N TYR A 66 5.62 15.05 -31.89
CA TYR A 66 6.49 13.93 -32.23
C TYR A 66 7.41 13.58 -31.04
N GLN A 67 7.45 12.29 -30.69
CA GLN A 67 8.36 11.76 -29.69
C GLN A 67 9.00 10.48 -30.21
N ASN A 68 10.30 10.35 -29.95
CA ASN A 68 11.06 9.15 -30.25
C ASN A 68 10.82 8.10 -29.17
N GLU A 69 10.21 6.99 -29.56
CA GLU A 69 10.01 5.82 -28.71
C GLU A 69 11.34 5.22 -28.23
N GLU A 70 12.38 5.26 -29.07
CA GLU A 70 13.73 4.78 -28.71
C GLU A 70 14.32 5.51 -27.51
N VAL A 71 14.10 6.83 -27.40
CA VAL A 71 14.59 7.63 -26.27
C VAL A 71 13.88 7.22 -24.98
N PHE A 72 12.58 6.92 -25.06
CA PHE A 72 11.82 6.40 -23.93
C PHE A 72 12.35 5.02 -23.52
N ALA A 73 12.52 4.10 -24.48
CA ALA A 73 13.02 2.76 -24.21
C ALA A 73 14.43 2.80 -23.61
N GLN A 74 15.33 3.64 -24.12
CA GLN A 74 16.69 3.80 -23.58
C GLN A 74 16.69 4.39 -22.16
N LYS A 75 15.81 5.34 -21.87
CA LYS A 75 15.70 5.97 -20.54
C LYS A 75 15.35 4.97 -19.44
N TYR A 76 14.58 3.94 -19.77
CA TYR A 76 14.12 2.92 -18.83
C TYR A 76 14.79 1.55 -19.03
N ASP A 77 15.83 1.46 -19.86
CA ASP A 77 16.54 0.22 -20.22
C ASP A 77 15.63 -0.88 -20.81
N MET A 78 14.67 -0.46 -21.63
CA MET A 78 13.64 -1.31 -22.25
C MET A 78 13.86 -1.51 -23.76
N THR A 79 15.08 -1.30 -24.25
CA THR A 79 15.36 -1.33 -25.71
C THR A 79 15.10 -2.70 -26.35
N HIS A 80 15.14 -3.77 -25.56
CA HIS A 80 14.83 -5.13 -26.03
C HIS A 80 13.37 -5.30 -26.50
N ILE A 81 12.45 -4.43 -26.07
CA ILE A 81 11.04 -4.47 -26.46
C ILE A 81 10.83 -3.82 -27.84
N LEU A 82 11.80 -3.05 -28.35
CA LEU A 82 11.70 -2.39 -29.66
C LEU A 82 11.66 -3.36 -30.84
N ASP A 83 12.11 -4.60 -30.64
CA ASP A 83 12.12 -5.65 -31.67
C ASP A 83 10.71 -6.20 -31.99
N VAL A 84 9.70 -5.85 -31.19
CA VAL A 84 8.30 -6.26 -31.43
C VAL A 84 7.69 -5.38 -32.53
N ASP A 85 7.30 -6.00 -33.66
CA ASP A 85 6.74 -5.28 -34.81
C ASP A 85 5.37 -4.64 -34.52
N ASP A 86 4.50 -5.35 -33.79
CA ASP A 86 3.16 -4.83 -33.47
C ASP A 86 3.20 -3.78 -32.35
N LYS A 87 2.62 -2.61 -32.62
CA LYS A 87 2.61 -1.47 -31.69
C LYS A 87 1.73 -1.72 -30.47
N GLU A 88 0.64 -2.46 -30.62
CA GLU A 88 -0.24 -2.76 -29.48
C GLU A 88 0.39 -3.77 -28.55
N GLU A 89 0.95 -4.85 -29.12
CA GLU A 89 1.74 -5.84 -28.38
C GLU A 89 2.93 -5.19 -27.66
N ARG A 90 3.69 -4.34 -28.36
CA ARG A 90 4.82 -3.62 -27.78
C ARG A 90 4.43 -2.70 -26.62
N TYR A 91 3.30 -2.01 -26.73
CA TYR A 91 2.77 -1.18 -25.64
C TYR A 91 2.39 -2.00 -24.41
N ASN A 92 1.77 -3.18 -24.61
CA ASN A 92 1.42 -4.07 -23.51
C ASN A 92 2.68 -4.62 -22.83
N ALA A 93 3.71 -4.98 -23.59
CA ALA A 93 5.01 -5.41 -23.05
C ALA A 93 5.66 -4.31 -22.18
N TYR A 94 5.60 -3.03 -22.60
CA TYR A 94 6.07 -1.94 -21.76
C TYR A 94 5.27 -1.80 -20.45
N LEU A 95 3.94 -1.95 -20.51
CA LEU A 95 3.09 -1.88 -19.32
C LEU A 95 3.42 -3.00 -18.33
N GLU A 96 3.57 -4.23 -18.83
CA GLU A 96 3.89 -5.40 -18.02
C GLU A 96 5.23 -5.23 -17.32
N HIS A 97 6.28 -4.90 -18.07
CA HIS A 97 7.61 -4.69 -17.50
C HIS A 97 7.66 -3.54 -16.48
N LEU A 98 6.94 -2.44 -16.73
CA LEU A 98 6.82 -1.36 -15.74
C LEU A 98 6.03 -1.80 -14.51
N SER A 99 4.98 -2.61 -14.67
CA SER A 99 4.20 -3.12 -13.54
C SER A 99 4.99 -4.09 -12.67
N ASP A 100 5.79 -4.98 -13.28
CA ASP A 100 6.67 -5.91 -12.57
C ASP A 100 7.75 -5.17 -11.80
N TRP A 101 8.33 -4.13 -12.42
CA TRP A 101 9.32 -3.28 -11.76
C TRP A 101 8.72 -2.55 -10.55
N ILE A 102 7.50 -2.02 -10.68
CA ILE A 102 6.78 -1.37 -9.57
C ILE A 102 6.41 -2.38 -8.49
N ALA A 103 5.96 -3.59 -8.86
CA ALA A 103 5.58 -4.63 -7.90
C ALA A 103 6.78 -5.08 -7.07
N ASN A 104 7.93 -5.31 -7.69
CA ASN A 104 9.16 -5.68 -7.00
C ASN A 104 9.63 -4.58 -6.04
N ASP A 105 9.54 -3.30 -6.44
CA ASP A 105 9.89 -2.15 -5.58
C ASP A 105 8.93 -2.05 -4.37
N ILE A 106 7.63 -2.32 -4.56
CA ILE A 106 6.64 -2.36 -3.46
C ILE A 106 6.90 -3.53 -2.51
N GLU A 107 7.34 -4.69 -3.01
CA GLU A 107 7.72 -5.82 -2.15
C GLU A 107 8.97 -5.53 -1.32
N GLU A 108 9.93 -4.78 -1.87
CA GLU A 108 11.12 -4.31 -1.16
C GLU A 108 10.76 -3.25 -0.11
N ILE A 109 9.85 -2.33 -0.43
CA ILE A 109 9.30 -1.30 0.48
C ILE A 109 8.04 -1.84 1.18
N ASN A 110 8.06 -3.08 1.66
CA ASN A 110 6.99 -3.55 2.53
C ASN A 110 7.19 -2.94 3.94
N PRO A 111 6.30 -2.05 4.42
CA PRO A 111 6.41 -1.42 5.75
C PRO A 111 6.30 -2.43 6.90
N VAL A 112 5.89 -3.66 6.62
CA VAL A 112 5.85 -4.77 7.60
C VAL A 112 7.22 -5.47 7.70
N ARG A 113 8.13 -5.27 6.73
CA ARG A 113 9.51 -5.82 6.73
C ARG A 113 10.57 -4.80 7.11
N THR A 114 10.35 -3.51 6.88
CA THR A 114 11.20 -2.47 7.45
C THR A 114 10.82 -2.26 8.92
N ARG A 115 11.50 -3.00 9.80
CA ARG A 115 11.55 -2.65 11.23
C ARG A 115 11.87 -1.16 11.32
N GLY A 116 11.16 -0.44 12.22
CA GLY A 116 11.36 0.99 12.44
C GLY A 116 12.84 1.34 12.41
N SER A 117 13.18 2.34 11.62
CA SER A 117 14.55 2.79 11.35
C SER A 117 15.18 3.38 12.61
N ASP A 118 15.39 2.55 13.63
CA ASP A 118 16.25 2.91 14.75
C ASP A 118 17.69 2.93 14.21
N PRO A 119 18.37 4.10 14.19
CA PRO A 119 19.77 4.18 13.77
C PRO A 119 20.71 3.30 14.62
N LEU A 120 20.26 2.87 15.81
CA LEU A 120 21.00 1.97 16.69
C LEU A 120 20.69 0.48 16.44
N GLY A 121 19.65 0.18 15.66
CA GLY A 121 19.18 -1.18 15.39
C GLY A 121 18.63 -1.87 16.65
N PRO A 122 18.17 -3.12 16.53
CA PRO A 122 17.72 -3.88 17.70
C PRO A 122 18.90 -4.08 18.67
N ASP A 123 18.72 -3.72 19.94
CA ASP A 123 19.65 -4.11 20.99
C ASP A 123 19.57 -5.63 21.16
N TRP A 124 20.60 -6.34 20.68
CA TRP A 124 20.72 -7.79 20.79
C TRP A 124 20.97 -8.25 22.24
N GLY A 125 21.02 -7.31 23.18
CA GLY A 125 21.38 -7.55 24.56
C GLY A 125 22.89 -7.76 24.71
N LYS A 126 23.41 -7.45 25.90
CA LYS A 126 24.81 -7.77 26.22
C LYS A 126 24.94 -9.29 26.42
N THR A 127 25.46 -9.99 25.42
CA THR A 127 25.89 -11.40 25.51
C THR A 127 27.33 -11.54 26.03
N ASP A 128 28.01 -10.42 26.28
CA ASP A 128 29.42 -10.37 26.66
C ASP A 128 29.59 -10.65 28.16
N PHE A 129 29.25 -11.88 28.57
CA PHE A 129 29.64 -12.41 29.87
C PHE A 129 31.09 -12.85 29.77
N LYS A 130 31.98 -12.22 30.54
CA LYS A 130 33.35 -12.74 30.69
C LYS A 130 33.25 -14.17 31.24
N LEU A 131 33.88 -15.12 30.56
CA LEU A 131 33.90 -16.53 30.96
C LEU A 131 34.36 -16.61 32.44
N GLY A 132 33.53 -17.19 33.31
CA GLY A 132 33.81 -17.32 34.75
C GLY A 132 33.12 -16.32 35.68
N HIS A 133 32.16 -15.53 35.19
CA HIS A 133 31.22 -14.79 36.05
C HIS A 133 29.78 -15.22 35.79
N GLU A 134 29.05 -15.52 36.87
CA GLU A 134 27.61 -15.76 36.79
C GLU A 134 26.87 -14.48 36.41
N PRO A 135 25.86 -14.56 35.52
CA PRO A 135 25.08 -13.40 35.14
C PRO A 135 24.28 -12.88 36.34
N VAL A 136 24.45 -11.59 36.66
CA VAL A 136 23.63 -10.94 37.69
C VAL A 136 22.19 -10.81 37.16
N ARG A 137 21.22 -11.30 37.94
CA ARG A 137 19.79 -11.11 37.65
C ARG A 137 19.51 -9.61 37.55
N ARG A 138 19.00 -9.18 36.40
CA ARG A 138 18.50 -7.81 36.23
C ARG A 138 17.02 -7.77 36.61
N ASP A 139 16.66 -6.83 37.46
CA ASP A 139 15.27 -6.55 37.77
C ASP A 139 14.70 -5.65 36.68
N ALA A 140 13.65 -6.13 36.01
CA ALA A 140 12.97 -5.39 34.96
C ALA A 140 12.32 -4.11 35.47
N VAL A 141 11.90 -4.06 36.74
CA VAL A 141 11.30 -2.87 37.34
C VAL A 141 12.35 -1.78 37.51
N VAL A 142 13.50 -2.14 38.10
CA VAL A 142 14.61 -1.20 38.36
C VAL A 142 15.28 -0.71 37.07
N GLU A 143 15.45 -1.59 36.08
CA GLU A 143 16.02 -1.21 34.79
C GLU A 143 15.01 -0.44 33.92
N GLY A 144 13.72 -0.71 34.05
CA GLY A 144 12.64 -0.04 33.32
C GLY A 144 12.54 1.45 33.61
N GLU A 145 12.85 1.89 34.84
CA GLU A 145 12.85 3.31 35.22
C GLU A 145 13.76 4.17 34.33
N LYS A 146 14.85 3.59 33.79
CA LYS A 146 15.79 4.30 32.91
C LYS A 146 15.17 4.75 31.59
N TYR A 147 14.08 4.11 31.17
CA TYR A 147 13.37 4.41 29.93
C TYR A 147 12.13 5.29 30.15
N SER A 148 11.84 5.65 31.41
CA SER A 148 10.71 6.52 31.74
C SER A 148 10.88 7.90 31.09
N GLY A 149 9.89 8.33 30.31
CA GLY A 149 9.91 9.61 29.61
C GLY A 149 10.74 9.66 28.32
N MET A 150 11.29 8.52 27.86
CA MET A 150 11.86 8.39 26.52
C MET A 150 10.80 8.06 25.44
N GLU A 151 9.58 7.74 25.86
CA GLU A 151 8.46 7.50 24.96
C GLU A 151 7.94 8.84 24.40
N ASP A 152 7.73 8.91 23.09
CA ASP A 152 7.10 10.06 22.43
C ASP A 152 5.57 9.99 22.59
N ASP A 153 4.89 11.10 22.29
CA ASP A 153 3.43 11.14 22.30
C ASP A 153 2.86 10.10 21.33
N LEU A 154 1.88 9.31 21.81
CA LEU A 154 1.16 8.36 20.96
C LEU A 154 0.63 9.04 19.68
N THR A 155 0.83 8.37 18.55
CA THR A 155 0.29 8.82 17.26
C THR A 155 -1.25 8.81 17.29
N GLN A 156 -1.88 9.49 16.33
CA GLN A 156 -3.35 9.55 16.28
C GLN A 156 -4.00 8.17 16.16
N GLY A 157 -3.37 7.25 15.41
CA GLY A 157 -3.83 5.86 15.29
C GLY A 157 -3.70 5.09 16.60
N GLU A 158 -2.57 5.22 17.29
CA GLU A 158 -2.34 4.55 18.57
C GLU A 158 -3.26 5.11 19.68
N LYS A 159 -3.53 6.42 19.69
CA LYS A 159 -4.52 7.03 20.58
C LYS A 159 -5.92 6.44 20.37
N MET A 160 -6.31 6.19 19.11
CA MET A 160 -7.58 5.55 18.78
C MET A 160 -7.64 4.11 19.29
N VAL A 161 -6.55 3.34 19.11
CA VAL A 161 -6.44 1.96 19.61
C VAL A 161 -6.46 1.92 21.14
N ALA A 162 -5.72 2.81 21.80
CA ALA A 162 -5.71 2.92 23.25
C ALA A 162 -7.11 3.23 23.81
N ALA A 163 -7.83 4.16 23.18
CA ALA A 163 -9.20 4.48 23.55
C ALA A 163 -10.17 3.30 23.32
N ALA A 164 -9.99 2.54 22.24
CA ALA A 164 -10.78 1.34 21.98
C ALA A 164 -10.50 0.27 23.05
N ASN A 165 -9.23 0.02 23.37
CA ASN A 165 -8.82 -0.93 24.40
C ASN A 165 -9.41 -0.58 25.77
N GLN A 166 -9.40 0.70 26.14
CA GLN A 166 -10.02 1.17 27.39
C GLN A 166 -11.54 0.91 27.40
N LYS A 167 -12.23 1.16 26.29
CA LYS A 167 -13.65 0.83 26.16
C LYS A 167 -13.90 -0.66 26.27
N TYR A 168 -13.13 -1.49 25.58
CA TYR A 168 -13.27 -2.94 25.67
C TYR A 168 -12.98 -3.47 27.07
N ALA A 169 -11.95 -2.96 27.75
CA ALA A 169 -11.64 -3.33 29.12
C ALA A 169 -12.80 -3.01 30.07
N THR A 170 -13.38 -1.80 29.97
CA THR A 170 -14.54 -1.45 30.81
C THR A 170 -15.78 -2.28 30.50
N MET A 171 -16.03 -2.62 29.24
CA MET A 171 -17.13 -3.50 28.86
C MET A 171 -16.91 -4.94 29.34
N ALA A 172 -15.69 -5.45 29.21
CA ALA A 172 -15.31 -6.77 29.68
C ALA A 172 -15.46 -6.88 31.19
N GLN A 173 -14.98 -5.87 31.94
CA GLN A 173 -15.13 -5.81 33.39
C GLN A 173 -16.60 -5.83 33.81
N LYS A 174 -17.45 -5.02 33.17
CA LYS A 174 -18.91 -5.04 33.45
C LYS A 174 -19.55 -6.39 33.15
N ARG A 175 -19.19 -7.02 32.03
CA ARG A 175 -19.70 -8.34 31.65
C ARG A 175 -19.25 -9.40 32.64
N TRP A 176 -18.00 -9.31 33.11
CA TRP A 176 -17.47 -10.19 34.13
C TRP A 176 -18.26 -10.06 35.43
N GLU A 177 -18.44 -8.84 35.94
CA GLU A 177 -19.20 -8.57 37.17
C GLU A 177 -20.65 -9.06 37.06
N ILE A 178 -21.29 -8.85 35.90
CA ILE A 178 -22.65 -9.35 35.66
C ILE A 178 -22.66 -10.89 35.64
N ALA A 179 -21.72 -11.53 34.94
CA ALA A 179 -21.66 -12.99 34.86
C ALA A 179 -21.41 -13.60 36.25
N GLU A 180 -20.47 -13.02 37.01
CA GLU A 180 -20.12 -13.44 38.37
C GLU A 180 -21.32 -13.28 39.32
N SER A 181 -22.04 -12.15 39.27
CA SER A 181 -23.23 -11.96 40.12
C SER A 181 -24.42 -12.87 39.79
N ASN A 182 -24.47 -13.41 38.57
CA ASN A 182 -25.55 -14.30 38.13
C ASN A 182 -25.15 -15.78 38.18
N ASP A 183 -23.95 -16.10 38.68
CA ASP A 183 -23.47 -17.47 38.76
C ASP A 183 -24.23 -18.21 39.89
N PRO A 184 -24.99 -19.29 39.56
CA PRO A 184 -25.73 -20.04 40.57
C PRO A 184 -24.83 -20.64 41.64
N ASP A 185 -23.59 -21.01 41.29
CA ASP A 185 -22.64 -21.63 42.23
C ASP A 185 -22.19 -20.65 43.32
N LEU A 186 -22.01 -19.38 42.93
CA LEU A 186 -21.69 -18.29 43.84
C LEU A 186 -22.86 -17.95 44.77
N ILE A 187 -24.09 -17.97 44.24
CA ILE A 187 -25.31 -17.72 45.02
C ILE A 187 -25.55 -18.84 46.04
N GLU A 188 -25.35 -20.11 45.65
CA GLU A 188 -25.56 -21.27 46.52
C GLU A 188 -24.61 -21.27 47.71
N TYR A 189 -23.34 -20.92 47.49
CA TYR A 189 -22.34 -20.83 48.55
C TYR A 189 -22.34 -19.48 49.29
N GLY A 190 -23.14 -18.50 48.82
CA GLY A 190 -23.28 -17.18 49.44
C GLY A 190 -22.03 -16.31 49.33
N VAL A 191 -21.30 -16.42 48.22
CA VAL A 191 -20.02 -15.73 47.99
C VAL A 191 -20.15 -14.76 46.81
N ASP A 192 -19.63 -13.53 46.96
CA ASP A 192 -19.80 -12.47 45.95
C ASP A 192 -18.77 -12.54 44.80
N ARG A 193 -17.65 -13.26 44.98
CA ARG A 193 -16.54 -13.33 44.01
C ARG A 193 -16.06 -14.76 43.79
N LEU A 194 -15.73 -15.08 42.54
CA LEU A 194 -15.20 -16.38 42.14
C LEU A 194 -13.90 -16.72 42.85
N GLY A 195 -13.03 -15.73 43.08
CA GLY A 195 -11.79 -15.91 43.82
C GLY A 195 -11.98 -16.33 45.29
N ASP A 196 -13.13 -16.01 45.87
CA ASP A 196 -13.47 -16.46 47.22
C ASP A 196 -14.12 -17.85 47.20
N LEU A 197 -14.86 -18.20 46.14
CA LEU A 197 -15.35 -19.57 45.92
C LEU A 197 -14.19 -20.58 45.81
N VAL A 198 -13.09 -20.21 45.14
CA VAL A 198 -11.88 -21.05 45.05
C VAL A 198 -11.24 -21.34 46.41
N LYS A 199 -11.42 -20.47 47.40
CA LYS A 199 -10.92 -20.70 48.76
C LYS A 199 -11.83 -21.60 49.59
N THR A 200 -13.04 -21.89 49.10
CA THR A 200 -13.97 -22.82 49.74
C THR A 200 -13.77 -24.25 49.21
N ASP A 201 -14.33 -25.23 49.91
CA ASP A 201 -14.31 -26.63 49.48
C ASP A 201 -15.27 -26.93 48.30
N TYR A 202 -15.85 -25.92 47.64
CA TYR A 202 -16.83 -26.09 46.56
C TYR A 202 -16.31 -27.05 45.48
N PHE A 203 -15.10 -26.80 44.97
CA PHE A 203 -14.50 -27.61 43.90
C PHE A 203 -14.10 -29.01 44.35
N GLU A 204 -13.85 -29.22 45.65
CA GLU A 204 -13.53 -30.55 46.18
C GLU A 204 -14.80 -31.41 46.34
N LYS A 205 -15.94 -30.80 46.69
CA LYS A 205 -17.21 -31.49 46.93
C LYS A 205 -18.03 -31.72 45.68
N ASN A 206 -17.95 -30.79 44.72
CA ASN A 206 -18.64 -30.87 43.42
C ASN A 206 -17.74 -31.39 42.29
N ALA A 207 -16.60 -32.02 42.63
CA ALA A 207 -15.75 -32.68 41.66
C ALA A 207 -16.43 -33.93 41.09
N GLU A 208 -16.96 -33.83 39.88
CA GLU A 208 -17.37 -34.99 39.09
C GLU A 208 -16.17 -35.52 38.28
N GLU A 209 -15.87 -36.81 38.39
CA GLU A 209 -14.86 -37.45 37.54
C GLU A 209 -15.36 -37.51 36.08
N GLY A 210 -14.51 -37.11 35.12
CA GLY A 210 -14.81 -37.19 33.68
C GLY A 210 -15.59 -36.00 33.10
N VAL A 211 -15.81 -34.91 33.85
CA VAL A 211 -16.47 -33.68 33.34
C VAL A 211 -15.77 -33.13 32.11
N PHE A 212 -14.43 -33.18 32.09
CA PHE A 212 -13.65 -32.71 30.95
C PHE A 212 -14.04 -33.45 29.66
N ASP A 213 -14.24 -34.77 29.72
CA ASP A 213 -14.62 -35.58 28.55
C ASP A 213 -16.05 -35.25 28.07
N LYS A 214 -16.97 -34.98 29.00
CA LYS A 214 -18.35 -34.55 28.68
C LYS A 214 -18.39 -33.18 27.99
N VAL A 215 -17.59 -32.21 28.47
CA VAL A 215 -17.53 -30.85 27.90
C VAL A 215 -16.77 -30.83 26.57
N ALA A 216 -15.69 -31.62 26.45
CA ALA A 216 -14.88 -31.70 25.24
C ALA A 216 -15.59 -32.42 24.09
N ASN A 217 -16.45 -33.41 24.39
CA ASN A 217 -17.21 -34.18 23.41
C ASN A 217 -18.74 -34.06 23.64
N PRO A 218 -19.35 -32.91 23.37
CA PRO A 218 -20.77 -32.69 23.65
C PRO A 218 -21.72 -33.58 22.83
N ASN A 219 -21.23 -34.28 21.81
CA ASN A 219 -22.02 -35.17 20.95
C ASN A 219 -21.97 -36.65 21.39
N SER A 220 -21.20 -37.05 22.41
CA SER A 220 -21.09 -38.46 22.80
C SER A 220 -22.20 -38.95 23.74
N GLU A 221 -23.07 -38.07 24.25
CA GLU A 221 -24.16 -38.42 25.19
C GLU A 221 -25.54 -38.60 24.51
N THR A 222 -25.60 -38.82 23.19
CA THR A 222 -26.85 -39.16 22.45
C THR A 222 -27.01 -40.66 22.14
N GLN A 223 -26.55 -41.54 23.04
CA GLN A 223 -26.91 -42.97 23.04
C GLN A 223 -27.43 -43.43 24.40
#